data_AF-A0A420XS16-F1
#
_entry.id   AF-A0A420XS16-F1
#
_cell.length_a   1.000
_cell.length_b   1.000
_cell.length_c   1.000
_cell.angle_alpha   90.00
_cell.angle_beta   90.00
_cell.angle_gamma   90.00
#
_symmetry.space_group_name_H-M   'P 1'
#
loop_
_entity.id
_entity.type
_entity.pdbx_description
1 polymer ?
#
loop_
_entity_poly.entity_id
_entity_poly.type
_entity_poly.pdbx_seq_one_letter_code
_entity_poly.pdbx_strand_id
1 'polypeptide(L)'
;MTTPLSSRCPARSKRSGEQCKRFVVGGGVCPMHGGSAPQVRAKREVRIALQEQLASSERRSSADILVDAQHAADVVARDLQTSIERGTATPGDVEQLMAAWQRAASLAKVTADARVDERRVGIAEQQGDLMAAGVQWLLDELGRNDAAGRALAGRMFSALGQGVLPSRVVPGEVSA
;
A
#
# COMPACT_ATOMS: atom_id res chain seq x y z
N MET A 1 12.63 -4.94 12.85
CA MET A 1 13.39 -5.98 12.11
C MET A 1 12.42 -7.10 11.74
N THR A 2 12.07 -7.21 10.46
CA THR A 2 11.15 -8.24 9.95
C THR A 2 11.90 -9.56 9.91
N THR A 3 11.37 -10.59 10.58
CA THR A 3 12.02 -11.91 10.62
C THR A 3 12.13 -12.47 9.19
N PRO A 4 13.33 -12.81 8.70
CA PRO A 4 13.49 -13.36 7.36
C PRO A 4 12.75 -14.71 7.28
N LEU A 5 12.13 -15.00 6.14
CA LEU A 5 11.31 -16.19 5.92
C LEU A 5 12.17 -17.43 6.16
N SER A 6 11.98 -18.09 7.29
CA SER A 6 12.62 -19.37 7.58
C SER A 6 11.67 -20.50 7.25
N SER A 7 12.11 -21.48 6.45
CA SER A 7 11.36 -22.71 6.23
C SER A 7 12.20 -23.93 6.57
N ARG A 8 11.54 -25.05 6.89
CA ARG A 8 12.22 -26.33 7.08
C ARG A 8 12.82 -26.78 5.77
N CYS A 9 14.00 -27.38 5.84
CA CYS A 9 14.67 -27.98 4.70
C CYS A 9 13.75 -29.05 4.07
N PRO A 10 13.47 -29.00 2.75
CA PRO A 10 12.57 -29.94 2.10
C PRO A 10 13.21 -31.31 1.85
N ALA A 11 14.53 -31.43 2.02
CA ALA A 11 15.24 -32.70 1.85
C ALA A 11 14.81 -33.72 2.91
N ARG A 12 14.83 -35.00 2.54
CA ARG A 12 14.52 -36.13 3.42
C ARG A 12 15.79 -36.90 3.78
N SER A 13 15.83 -37.42 4.99
CA SER A 13 16.91 -38.28 5.49
C SER A 13 16.92 -39.61 4.74
N LYS A 14 18.07 -40.01 4.19
CA LYS A 14 18.21 -41.31 3.52
C LYS A 14 18.07 -42.50 4.49
N ARG A 15 18.39 -42.31 5.78
CA ARG A 15 18.34 -43.39 6.78
C ARG A 15 16.94 -43.58 7.36
N SER A 16 16.18 -42.50 7.56
CA SER A 16 14.90 -42.54 8.27
C SER A 16 13.69 -42.15 7.41
N GLY A 17 13.87 -41.66 6.18
CA GLY A 17 12.78 -41.18 5.30
C GLY A 17 12.12 -39.85 5.75
N GLU A 18 12.31 -39.48 7.01
CA GLU A 18 11.80 -38.26 7.61
C GLU A 18 12.36 -36.97 6.98
N GLN A 19 11.55 -35.91 6.96
CA GLN A 19 11.98 -34.59 6.51
C GLN A 19 13.07 -34.02 7.42
N CYS A 20 14.07 -33.36 6.83
CA CYS A 20 15.09 -32.65 7.57
C CYS A 20 14.47 -31.58 8.48
N LYS A 21 14.77 -31.67 9.78
CA LYS A 21 14.22 -30.76 10.80
C LYS A 21 14.91 -29.38 10.86
N ARG A 22 15.97 -29.16 10.08
CA ARG A 22 16.73 -27.89 10.08
C ARG A 22 15.94 -26.78 9.40
N PHE A 23 15.92 -25.60 10.01
CA PHE A 23 15.39 -24.37 9.41
C PHE A 23 16.46 -23.66 8.57
N VAL A 24 16.01 -23.07 7.48
CA VAL A 24 16.85 -22.35 6.52
C VAL A 24 16.26 -20.95 6.34
N VAL A 25 16.99 -19.93 6.77
CA VAL A 25 16.67 -18.51 6.51
C VAL A 25 16.60 -18.27 4.99
N GLY A 26 15.60 -17.57 4.47
CA GLY A 26 15.37 -17.45 3.03
C GLY A 26 14.84 -18.74 2.36
N GLY A 27 14.63 -19.82 3.13
CA GLY A 27 14.11 -21.11 2.70
C GLY A 27 15.04 -21.98 1.83
N GLY A 28 14.57 -23.16 1.41
CA GLY A 28 15.31 -24.11 0.56
C GLY A 28 16.04 -25.19 1.35
N VAL A 29 17.08 -25.80 0.76
CA VAL A 29 17.85 -26.89 1.41
C VAL A 29 18.92 -26.37 2.37
N CYS A 30 19.16 -27.11 3.46
CA CYS A 30 20.17 -26.74 4.46
C CYS A 30 21.60 -27.07 3.95
N PRO A 31 22.66 -26.52 4.58
CA PRO A 31 24.05 -26.80 4.19
C PRO A 31 24.39 -28.29 4.06
N MET A 32 23.82 -29.15 4.93
CA MET A 32 24.03 -30.61 4.90
C MET A 32 23.38 -31.31 3.71
N HIS A 33 22.38 -30.69 3.09
CA HIS A 33 21.64 -31.23 1.95
C HIS A 33 21.88 -30.40 0.68
N GLY A 34 23.08 -29.82 0.56
CA GLY A 34 23.51 -29.09 -0.65
C GLY A 34 23.25 -27.58 -0.61
N GLY A 35 22.76 -27.03 0.50
CA GLY A 35 22.53 -25.58 0.66
C GLY A 35 23.78 -24.72 0.55
N SER A 36 24.97 -25.33 0.66
CA SER A 36 26.26 -24.64 0.52
C SER A 36 26.72 -24.49 -0.93
N ALA A 37 26.07 -25.15 -1.89
CA ALA A 37 26.45 -25.03 -3.30
C ALA A 37 26.32 -23.57 -3.78
N PRO A 38 27.28 -23.02 -4.55
CA PRO A 38 27.31 -21.59 -4.92
C PRO A 38 25.99 -21.10 -5.53
N GLN A 39 25.40 -21.86 -6.45
CA GLN A 39 24.13 -21.53 -7.10
C GLN A 39 22.93 -21.55 -6.14
N VAL A 40 22.97 -22.36 -5.08
CA VAL A 40 21.90 -22.41 -4.06
C VAL A 40 22.04 -21.23 -3.10
N ARG A 41 23.29 -20.90 -2.71
CA ARG A 41 23.59 -19.70 -1.92
C ARG A 41 23.17 -18.42 -2.63
N ALA A 42 23.54 -18.26 -3.90
CA ALA A 42 23.15 -17.09 -4.69
C ALA A 42 21.62 -16.93 -4.77
N LYS A 43 20.88 -17.99 -5.09
CA LYS A 43 19.40 -17.96 -5.10
C LYS A 43 18.80 -17.67 -3.72
N ARG A 44 19.46 -18.10 -2.65
CA ARG A 44 19.04 -17.82 -1.28
C ARG A 44 19.26 -16.35 -0.92
N GLU A 45 20.41 -15.80 -1.28
CA GLU A 45 20.75 -14.38 -1.09
C GLU A 45 19.76 -13.49 -1.85
N VAL A 46 19.42 -13.81 -3.11
CA VAL A 46 18.40 -13.09 -3.89
C VAL A 46 17.03 -13.09 -3.18
N ARG A 47 16.60 -14.23 -2.61
CA ARG A 47 15.32 -14.31 -1.89
C ARG A 47 15.32 -13.48 -0.61
N ILE A 48 16.44 -13.49 0.14
CA ILE A 48 16.59 -12.67 1.35
C ILE A 48 16.55 -11.19 0.97
N ALA A 49 17.32 -10.76 -0.02
CA ALA A 49 17.35 -9.37 -0.48
C ALA A 49 15.98 -8.90 -0.99
N LEU A 50 15.29 -9.71 -1.80
CA LEU A 50 13.92 -9.41 -2.25
C LEU A 50 12.97 -9.27 -1.07
N GLN A 51 13.06 -10.16 -0.08
CA GLN A 51 12.21 -10.08 1.10
C GLN A 51 12.53 -8.84 1.94
N GLU A 52 13.81 -8.52 2.14
CA GLU A 52 14.23 -7.31 2.85
C GLU A 52 13.68 -6.07 2.15
N GLN A 53 13.79 -6.00 0.82
CA GLN A 53 13.24 -4.91 0.02
C GLN A 53 11.71 -4.82 0.15
N LEU A 54 10.99 -5.95 0.09
CA LEU A 54 9.53 -5.98 0.26
C LEU A 54 9.10 -5.65 1.70
N ALA A 55 9.95 -5.95 2.68
CA ALA A 55 9.67 -5.68 4.08
C ALA A 55 10.05 -4.24 4.49
N SER A 56 11.03 -3.64 3.82
CA SER A 56 11.43 -2.25 4.02
C SER A 56 10.62 -1.28 3.16
N SER A 57 10.06 -1.74 2.04
CA SER A 57 9.18 -0.91 1.22
C SER A 57 7.96 -0.54 2.04
N GLU A 58 7.70 0.77 2.14
CA GLU A 58 6.44 1.27 2.67
C GLU A 58 5.29 0.56 1.94
N ARG A 59 4.29 0.10 2.71
CA ARG A 59 3.13 -0.56 2.11
C ARG A 59 2.40 0.48 1.27
N ARG A 60 2.63 0.43 -0.04
CA ARG A 60 1.93 1.27 -0.99
C ARG A 60 0.46 0.92 -0.97
N SER A 61 -0.37 1.93 -1.09
CA SER A 61 -1.79 1.69 -1.18
C SER A 61 -2.14 1.12 -2.56
N SER A 62 -3.23 0.34 -2.65
CA SER A 62 -3.67 -0.21 -3.93
C SER A 62 -3.94 0.87 -4.98
N ALA A 63 -4.37 2.06 -4.54
CA ALA A 63 -4.55 3.21 -5.44
C ALA A 63 -3.24 3.71 -6.03
N ASP A 64 -2.17 3.81 -5.24
CA ASP A 64 -0.86 4.23 -5.75
C ASP A 64 -0.31 3.23 -6.78
N ILE A 65 -0.52 1.93 -6.53
CA ILE A 65 -0.14 0.87 -7.46
C ILE A 65 -0.93 0.97 -8.76
N LEU A 66 -2.22 1.29 -8.69
CA LEU A 66 -3.07 1.47 -9.87
C LEU A 66 -2.65 2.70 -10.69
N VAL A 67 -2.38 3.82 -10.02
CA VAL A 67 -1.89 5.06 -10.65
C VAL A 67 -0.56 4.81 -11.36
N ASP A 68 0.37 4.10 -10.73
CA ASP A 68 1.65 3.75 -11.35
C ASP A 68 1.46 2.84 -12.57
N ALA A 69 0.55 1.87 -12.50
CA ALA A 69 0.28 0.98 -13.63
C ALA A 69 -0.32 1.74 -14.83
N GLN A 70 -1.21 2.69 -14.56
CA GLN A 70 -1.75 3.61 -15.57
C GLN A 70 -0.66 4.50 -16.15
N HIS A 71 0.18 5.08 -15.29
CA HIS A 71 1.30 5.92 -15.73
C HIS A 71 2.29 5.15 -16.60
N ALA A 72 2.62 3.91 -16.25
CA ALA A 72 3.48 3.05 -17.04
C ALA A 72 2.87 2.76 -18.43
N ALA A 73 1.57 2.51 -18.48
CA ALA A 73 0.83 2.37 -19.73
C ALA A 73 0.88 3.64 -20.60
N ASP A 74 0.70 4.81 -19.99
CA ASP A 74 0.77 6.10 -20.70
C ASP A 74 2.17 6.38 -21.26
N VAL A 75 3.22 6.07 -20.50
CA VAL A 75 4.61 6.21 -20.96
C VAL A 75 4.87 5.34 -22.18
N VAL A 76 4.46 4.07 -22.14
CA VAL A 76 4.62 3.15 -23.29
C VAL A 76 3.80 3.62 -24.50
N ALA A 77 2.60 4.17 -24.28
CA ALA A 77 1.78 4.71 -25.35
C ALA A 77 2.45 5.92 -26.04
N ARG A 78 3.05 6.83 -25.27
CA ARG A 78 3.80 7.98 -25.81
C ARG A 78 5.07 7.57 -26.54
N ASP A 79 5.76 6.55 -26.03
CA ASP A 79 6.95 6.00 -26.69
C ASP A 79 6.60 5.36 -28.04
N LEU A 80 5.52 4.56 -28.10
CA LEU A 80 5.00 4.02 -29.34
C LEU A 80 4.61 5.14 -30.33
N GLN A 81 3.91 6.18 -29.86
CA GLN A 81 3.55 7.32 -30.71
C GLN A 81 4.80 7.99 -31.30
N THR A 82 5.83 8.21 -30.48
CA THR A 82 7.11 8.77 -30.92
C THR A 82 7.78 7.89 -31.98
N SER A 83 7.73 6.57 -31.80
CA SER A 83 8.28 5.60 -32.76
C SER A 83 7.49 5.56 -34.06
N ILE A 84 6.16 5.73 -34.01
CA ILE A 84 5.31 5.86 -35.21
C ILE A 84 5.69 7.11 -35.99
N GLU A 85 5.80 8.26 -35.31
CA GLU A 85 6.17 9.54 -35.92
C GLU A 85 7.56 9.49 -36.58
N ARG A 86 8.48 8.70 -36.03
CA ARG A 86 9.83 8.48 -36.58
C ARG A 86 9.89 7.40 -37.68
N GLY A 87 8.80 6.68 -37.92
CA GLY A 87 8.79 5.53 -38.83
C GLY A 87 9.63 4.34 -38.33
N THR A 88 9.92 4.28 -37.02
CA THR A 88 10.72 3.23 -36.38
C THR A 88 9.88 2.22 -35.60
N ALA A 89 8.56 2.39 -35.56
CA ALA A 89 7.65 1.51 -34.84
C ALA A 89 7.73 0.06 -35.36
N THR A 90 7.74 -0.86 -34.42
CA THR A 90 7.79 -2.31 -34.65
C THR A 90 6.55 -2.99 -34.08
N PRO A 91 6.23 -4.22 -34.51
CA PRO A 91 5.19 -5.03 -33.87
C PRO A 91 5.44 -5.24 -32.36
N GLY A 92 6.70 -5.32 -31.93
CA GLY A 92 7.07 -5.46 -30.52
C GLY A 92 6.64 -4.28 -29.65
N ASP A 93 6.66 -3.06 -30.20
CA ASP A 93 6.23 -1.86 -29.47
C ASP A 93 4.71 -1.89 -29.21
N VAL A 94 3.94 -2.40 -30.18
CA VAL A 94 2.49 -2.60 -30.04
C VAL A 94 2.20 -3.69 -29.00
N GLU A 95 2.93 -4.80 -29.03
CA GLU A 95 2.82 -5.87 -28.03
C GLU A 95 3.14 -5.36 -26.62
N GLN A 96 4.16 -4.51 -26.48
CA GLN A 96 4.53 -3.90 -25.21
C GLN A 96 3.42 -2.99 -24.66
N LEU A 97 2.78 -2.20 -25.53
CA LEU A 97 1.63 -1.37 -25.16
C LEU A 97 0.45 -2.22 -24.71
N MET A 98 0.08 -3.23 -25.49
CA MET A 98 -1.01 -4.15 -25.15
C MET A 98 -0.76 -4.84 -23.80
N ALA A 99 0.46 -5.29 -23.55
CA ALA A 99 0.83 -5.92 -22.29
C ALA A 99 0.75 -4.93 -21.10
N ALA A 100 1.13 -3.66 -21.31
CA ALA A 100 1.01 -2.62 -20.27
C ALA A 100 -0.46 -2.32 -19.95
N TRP A 101 -1.30 -2.13 -20.96
CA TRP A 101 -2.74 -1.91 -20.79
C TRP A 101 -3.44 -3.09 -20.13
N GLN A 102 -3.13 -4.33 -20.52
CA GLN A 102 -3.75 -5.51 -19.92
C GLN A 102 -3.40 -5.64 -18.43
N ARG A 103 -2.17 -5.28 -18.02
CA ARG A 103 -1.78 -5.23 -16.60
C ARG A 103 -2.55 -4.16 -15.84
N ALA A 104 -2.62 -2.94 -16.38
CA ALA A 104 -3.37 -1.85 -15.76
C ALA A 104 -4.86 -2.18 -15.61
N ALA A 105 -5.48 -2.71 -16.65
CA ALA A 105 -6.88 -3.13 -16.63
C ALA A 105 -7.15 -4.27 -15.63
N SER A 106 -6.24 -5.25 -15.55
CA SER A 106 -6.36 -6.35 -14.59
C SER A 106 -6.26 -5.85 -13.14
N LEU A 107 -5.33 -4.94 -12.86
CA LEU A 107 -5.20 -4.31 -11.54
C LEU A 107 -6.42 -3.44 -11.18
N ALA A 108 -6.92 -2.66 -12.13
CA ALA A 108 -8.14 -1.87 -11.96
C ALA A 108 -9.33 -2.78 -11.60
N LYS A 109 -9.50 -3.86 -12.35
CA LYS A 109 -10.54 -4.87 -12.10
C LYS A 109 -10.42 -5.49 -10.73
N VAL A 110 -9.24 -5.99 -10.34
CA VAL A 110 -9.04 -6.62 -9.02
C VAL A 110 -9.33 -5.62 -7.89
N THR A 111 -8.94 -4.35 -8.06
CA THR A 111 -9.18 -3.29 -7.06
C THR A 111 -10.67 -3.01 -6.91
N ALA A 112 -11.40 -2.92 -8.02
CA ALA A 112 -12.85 -2.73 -8.06
C ALA A 112 -13.60 -3.94 -7.48
N ASP A 113 -13.25 -5.16 -7.90
CA ASP A 113 -13.85 -6.40 -7.41
C ASP A 113 -13.60 -6.59 -5.89
N ALA A 114 -12.44 -6.13 -5.40
CA ALA A 114 -12.11 -6.13 -3.98
C ALA A 114 -12.77 -4.99 -3.19
N ARG A 115 -13.56 -4.13 -3.84
CA ARG A 115 -14.31 -3.01 -3.23
C ARG A 115 -13.46 -2.16 -2.29
N VAL A 116 -12.25 -1.85 -2.75
CA VAL A 116 -11.26 -1.13 -1.93
C VAL A 116 -11.76 0.29 -1.65
N ASP A 117 -12.38 0.92 -2.63
CA ASP A 117 -12.88 2.30 -2.50
C ASP A 117 -14.08 2.37 -1.55
N GLU A 118 -15.02 1.42 -1.63
CA GLU A 118 -16.16 1.39 -0.70
C GLU A 118 -15.70 1.13 0.74
N ARG A 119 -14.72 0.24 0.93
CA ARG A 119 -14.13 0.02 2.26
C ARG A 119 -13.42 1.27 2.78
N ARG A 120 -12.74 2.03 1.91
CA ARG A 120 -12.09 3.28 2.29
C ARG A 120 -13.10 4.35 2.70
N VAL A 121 -14.16 4.53 1.91
CA VAL A 121 -15.26 5.45 2.24
C VAL A 121 -15.90 5.04 3.57
N GLY A 122 -16.21 3.75 3.75
CA GLY A 122 -16.80 3.27 5.00
C GLY A 122 -15.89 3.47 6.23
N ILE A 123 -14.57 3.30 6.09
CA ILE A 123 -13.61 3.63 7.16
C ILE A 123 -13.61 5.14 7.46
N ALA A 124 -13.62 5.98 6.44
CA ALA A 124 -13.64 7.43 6.61
C ALA A 124 -14.94 7.92 7.26
N GLU A 125 -16.08 7.37 6.87
CA GLU A 125 -17.40 7.63 7.49
C GLU A 125 -17.39 7.19 8.95
N GLN A 126 -16.95 5.96 9.26
CA GLN A 126 -16.84 5.47 10.63
C GLN A 126 -15.92 6.35 11.49
N GLN A 127 -14.80 6.82 10.93
CA GLN A 127 -13.91 7.75 11.62
C GLN A 127 -14.58 9.11 11.86
N GLY A 128 -15.33 9.62 10.89
CA GLY A 128 -16.13 10.84 11.04
C GLY A 128 -17.16 10.72 12.16
N ASP A 129 -17.87 9.59 12.22
CA ASP A 129 -18.84 9.30 13.28
C ASP A 129 -18.18 9.25 14.66
N LEU A 130 -17.02 8.59 14.78
CA LEU A 130 -16.25 8.54 16.03
C LEU A 130 -15.78 9.94 16.47
N MET A 131 -15.32 10.78 15.53
CA MET A 131 -14.92 12.16 15.82
C MET A 131 -16.11 13.01 16.26
N ALA A 132 -17.26 12.88 15.57
CA ALA A 132 -18.48 13.60 15.93
C ALA A 132 -18.98 13.20 17.32
N ALA A 133 -19.00 11.91 17.62
CA ALA A 133 -19.37 11.40 18.94
C ALA A 133 -18.41 11.91 20.04
N GLY A 134 -17.11 11.92 19.78
CA GLY A 134 -16.12 12.46 20.71
C GLY A 134 -16.30 13.96 20.98
N VAL A 135 -16.63 14.75 19.96
CA VAL A 135 -16.89 16.19 20.13
C VAL A 135 -18.21 16.44 20.88
N GLN A 136 -19.26 15.67 20.60
CA GLN A 136 -20.52 15.77 21.35
C GLN A 136 -20.28 15.48 22.84
N TRP A 137 -19.55 14.40 23.14
CA TRP A 137 -19.17 14.06 24.51
C TRP A 137 -18.39 15.19 25.20
N LEU A 138 -17.41 15.80 24.50
CA LEU A 138 -16.68 16.95 25.04
C LEU A 138 -17.57 18.17 25.29
N LEU A 139 -18.52 18.47 24.39
CA LEU A 139 -19.46 19.57 24.57
C LEU A 139 -20.39 19.33 25.75
N ASP A 140 -20.85 18.10 25.95
CA ASP A 140 -21.64 17.69 27.11
C ASP A 140 -20.86 17.90 28.40
N GLU A 141 -19.63 17.39 28.48
CA GLU A 141 -18.76 17.51 29.66
C GLU A 141 -18.45 18.99 30.01
N LEU A 142 -18.33 19.85 29.00
CA LEU A 142 -18.10 21.28 29.18
C LEU A 142 -19.37 22.09 29.47
N GLY A 143 -20.55 21.47 29.50
CA GLY A 143 -21.84 22.18 29.63
C GLY A 143 -22.14 23.11 28.45
N ARG A 144 -21.62 22.79 27.26
CA ARG A 144 -21.73 23.54 26.00
C ARG A 144 -22.54 22.81 24.94
N ASN A 145 -23.38 21.84 25.32
CA ASN A 145 -24.29 21.17 24.38
C ASN A 145 -25.55 22.00 24.07
N ASP A 146 -25.38 23.32 24.02
CA ASP A 146 -26.38 24.25 23.54
C ASP A 146 -26.22 24.47 22.02
N ALA A 147 -27.15 25.22 21.43
CA ALA A 147 -27.11 25.50 19.99
C ALA A 147 -25.82 26.26 19.59
N ALA A 148 -25.29 27.12 20.48
CA ALA A 148 -24.10 27.91 20.23
C ALA A 148 -22.82 27.04 20.18
N GLY A 149 -22.65 26.12 21.14
CA GLY A 149 -21.54 25.19 21.17
C GLY A 149 -21.54 24.22 20.00
N ARG A 150 -22.71 23.68 19.63
CA ARG A 150 -22.85 22.84 18.43
C ARG A 150 -22.54 23.61 17.13
N ALA A 151 -23.00 24.87 17.02
CA ALA A 151 -22.71 25.70 15.86
C ALA A 151 -21.21 26.05 15.74
N LEU A 152 -20.54 26.28 16.88
CA LEU A 152 -19.08 26.48 16.91
C LEU A 152 -18.32 25.24 16.43
N ALA A 153 -18.68 24.06 16.96
CA ALA A 153 -18.08 22.80 16.54
C ALA A 153 -18.29 22.56 15.02
N GLY A 154 -19.51 22.80 14.51
CA GLY A 154 -19.80 22.70 13.08
C GLY A 154 -18.93 23.62 12.22
N ARG A 155 -18.72 24.88 12.64
CA ARG A 155 -17.81 25.81 11.95
C ARG A 155 -16.36 25.34 11.98
N MET A 156 -15.89 24.81 13.12
CA MET A 156 -14.54 24.26 13.23
C MET A 156 -14.33 23.08 12.28
N PHE A 157 -15.28 22.14 12.22
CA PHE A 157 -15.22 21.01 11.30
C PHE A 157 -15.26 21.45 9.83
N SER A 158 -16.11 22.42 9.50
CA SER A 158 -16.17 22.97 8.14
C SER A 158 -14.87 23.65 7.73
N ALA A 159 -14.23 24.39 8.64
CA ALA A 159 -12.93 25.02 8.39
C ALA A 159 -11.82 23.95 8.20
N LEU A 160 -11.79 22.93 9.07
CA LEU A 160 -10.87 21.80 8.94
C LEU A 160 -11.05 21.05 7.61
N GLY A 161 -12.29 20.82 7.18
CA GLY A 161 -12.61 20.20 5.89
C GLY A 161 -12.13 21.00 4.67
N GLN A 162 -11.95 22.32 4.83
CA GLN A 162 -11.38 23.21 3.80
C GLN A 162 -9.86 23.34 3.91
N GLY A 163 -9.21 22.60 4.83
CA GLY A 163 -7.78 22.72 5.10
C GLY A 163 -7.38 23.99 5.86
N VAL A 164 -8.35 24.71 6.44
CA VAL A 164 -8.11 25.92 7.23
C VAL A 164 -8.04 25.54 8.70
N LEU A 165 -6.86 25.69 9.31
CA LEU A 165 -6.74 25.62 10.76
C LEU A 165 -7.40 26.88 11.35
N PRO A 166 -8.39 26.74 12.26
CA PRO A 166 -8.96 27.90 12.92
C PRO A 166 -7.83 28.63 13.66
N SER A 167 -7.69 29.94 13.41
CA SER A 167 -6.75 30.77 14.16
C SER A 167 -7.07 30.67 15.65
N ARG A 168 -6.05 30.62 16.49
CA ARG A 168 -6.23 30.65 17.95
C ARG A 168 -7.07 31.89 18.28
N VAL A 169 -8.29 31.67 18.76
CA VAL A 169 -9.05 32.74 19.43
C VAL A 169 -8.31 32.99 20.75
N VAL A 170 -7.53 34.08 20.79
CA VAL A 170 -6.92 34.54 22.03
C VAL A 170 -8.06 35.11 22.89
N PRO A 171 -8.29 34.58 24.11
CA PRO A 171 -9.34 35.11 24.97
C PRO A 171 -8.96 36.54 25.39
N GLY A 172 -9.60 37.57 24.81
CA GLY A 172 -9.33 38.96 25.15
C GLY A 172 -9.74 40.03 24.12
N GLU A 173 -10.00 39.68 22.86
CA GLU A 173 -10.37 40.66 21.82
C GLU A 173 -11.89 40.71 21.56
N VAL A 174 -12.70 40.75 22.62
CA VAL A 174 -14.10 41.18 22.47
C VAL A 174 -14.15 42.65 22.87
N SER A 175 -13.99 43.53 21.87
CA SER A 175 -14.11 44.98 22.05
C SER A 175 -15.49 45.33 22.59
N ALA A 176 -15.48 46.23 23.59
CA ALA A 176 -16.64 46.84 24.24
C ALA A 176 -17.49 47.67 23.28
#